data_AF-A0A392QVN5-F1
#
_entry.id   AF-A0A392QVN5-F1
#
_cell.length_a   1.000
_cell.length_b   1.000
_cell.length_c   1.000
_cell.angle_alpha   90.00
_cell.angle_beta   90.00
_cell.angle_gamma   90.00
#
_symmetry.space_group_name_H-M   'P 1'
#
loop_
_entity.id
_entity.type
_entity.pdbx_description
1 polymer ?
#
loop_
_entity_poly.entity_id
_entity_poly.type
_entity_poly.pdbx_seq_one_letter_code
_entity_poly.pdbx_strand_id
1 'polypeptide(L)'
;MDNLDWLSPHSSLKYLYLSGIDLHKETNWLQAVATLPSLLELQLMECNLNNLIINPSIEYLNLSSLLILDLSGNNITSKLPNHFFNLTNDLTYLDLR
;
A
#
# COMPACT_ATOMS: atom_id res chain seq x y z
N MET A 1 14.49 -4.03 -4.05
CA MET A 1 14.11 -4.98 -2.99
C MET A 1 13.25 -6.05 -3.64
N ASP A 2 13.41 -7.34 -3.30
CA ASP A 2 12.72 -8.39 -4.06
C ASP A 2 11.27 -8.64 -3.58
N ASN A 3 10.96 -8.41 -2.29
CA ASN A 3 9.59 -8.43 -1.77
C ASN A 3 9.43 -7.69 -0.41
N LEU A 4 8.19 -7.61 0.09
CA LEU A 4 7.81 -7.03 1.39
C LEU A 4 7.45 -8.05 2.49
N ASP A 5 7.85 -9.32 2.37
CA ASP A 5 7.45 -10.39 3.32
C ASP A 5 7.92 -10.15 4.77
N TRP A 6 9.00 -9.38 4.94
CA TRP A 6 9.56 -8.98 6.23
C TRP A 6 8.62 -8.08 7.06
N LEU A 7 7.52 -7.58 6.49
CA LEU A 7 6.49 -6.83 7.22
C LEU A 7 5.68 -7.74 8.15
N SER A 8 5.50 -9.02 7.80
CA SER A 8 4.61 -9.96 8.51
C SER A 8 4.80 -10.09 10.04
N PRO A 9 6.02 -10.07 10.63
CA PRO A 9 6.19 -10.15 12.08
C PRO A 9 5.94 -8.83 12.84
N HIS A 10 5.73 -7.69 12.15
CA HIS A 10 5.76 -6.36 12.76
C HIS A 10 4.36 -5.78 13.03
N SER A 11 3.53 -6.50 13.77
CA SER A 11 2.13 -6.11 14.01
C SER A 11 1.93 -4.76 14.74
N SER A 12 2.96 -4.25 15.41
CA SER A 12 2.96 -2.97 16.13
C SER A 12 3.45 -1.78 15.29
N LEU A 13 3.88 -2.01 14.05
CA LEU A 13 4.39 -0.95 13.19
C LEU A 13 3.28 0.07 12.88
N LYS A 14 3.56 1.34 13.14
CA LYS A 14 2.61 2.46 12.92
C LYS A 14 2.94 3.31 11.70
N TYR A 15 4.22 3.40 11.35
CA TYR A 15 4.72 4.28 10.30
C TYR A 15 5.68 3.46 9.42
N LEU A 16 5.40 3.41 8.12
CA LEU A 16 6.23 2.72 7.15
C LEU A 16 6.60 3.68 6.02
N TYR A 17 7.87 4.03 5.96
CA TYR A 17 8.43 4.96 4.98
C TYR A 17 9.42 4.21 4.09
N LEU A 18 9.05 3.99 2.82
CA LEU A 18 9.86 3.25 1.85
C LEU A 18 10.08 4.07 0.56
N SER A 19 9.76 5.36 0.57
CA SER A 19 9.88 6.23 -0.60
C SER A 19 11.28 6.17 -1.24
N GLY A 20 11.34 6.11 -2.57
CA GLY A 20 12.55 5.96 -3.36
C GLY A 20 13.12 4.54 -3.44
N ILE A 21 12.53 3.56 -2.74
CA ILE A 21 12.92 2.15 -2.89
C ILE A 21 12.28 1.58 -4.15
N ASP A 22 13.10 0.99 -5.00
CA ASP A 22 12.62 0.31 -6.21
C ASP A 22 11.83 -0.97 -5.86
N LEU A 23 10.51 -0.89 -6.08
CA LEU A 23 9.50 -1.93 -5.87
C LEU A 23 8.84 -2.36 -7.20
N HIS A 24 9.47 -2.13 -8.37
CA HIS A 24 8.84 -2.45 -9.67
C HIS A 24 8.46 -3.93 -9.86
N LYS A 25 9.08 -4.85 -9.11
CA LYS A 25 8.79 -6.30 -9.11
C LYS A 25 7.74 -6.71 -8.09
N GLU A 26 7.39 -5.84 -7.14
CA GLU A 26 6.46 -6.17 -6.07
C GLU A 26 5.02 -5.99 -6.56
N THR A 27 4.32 -7.11 -6.73
CA THR A 27 2.93 -7.11 -7.20
C THR A 27 1.91 -7.24 -6.06
N ASN A 28 2.35 -7.61 -4.86
CA ASN A 28 1.51 -7.93 -3.71
C ASN A 28 1.76 -6.99 -2.51
N TRP A 29 2.34 -5.80 -2.73
CA TRP A 29 2.66 -4.86 -1.64
C TRP A 29 1.45 -4.58 -0.73
N LEU A 30 0.26 -4.46 -1.31
CA LEU A 30 -0.96 -4.16 -0.56
C LEU A 30 -1.34 -5.31 0.39
N GLN A 31 -1.12 -6.56 -0.01
CA GLN A 31 -1.34 -7.74 0.84
C GLN A 31 -0.35 -7.74 2.01
N ALA A 32 0.92 -7.43 1.75
CA ALA A 32 1.95 -7.37 2.78
C ALA A 32 1.63 -6.28 3.82
N VAL A 33 1.22 -5.09 3.37
CA VAL A 33 0.82 -3.98 4.23
C VAL A 33 -0.46 -4.30 5.01
N ALA A 34 -1.42 -5.00 4.41
CA ALA A 34 -2.65 -5.42 5.09
C ALA A 34 -2.41 -6.39 6.27
N THR A 35 -1.21 -6.95 6.41
CA THR A 35 -0.83 -7.72 7.61
C THR A 35 -0.46 -6.86 8.82
N LEU A 36 -0.42 -5.53 8.67
CA LEU A 36 -0.01 -4.58 9.70
C LEU A 36 -1.25 -3.91 10.34
N PRO A 37 -1.84 -4.48 11.41
CA PRO A 37 -3.09 -3.98 11.98
C PRO A 37 -2.96 -2.59 12.63
N SER A 38 -1.75 -2.18 12.99
CA SER A 38 -1.49 -0.89 13.67
C SER A 38 -1.00 0.21 12.74
N LEU A 39 -0.92 -0.04 11.43
CA LEU A 39 -0.33 0.91 10.50
C LEU A 39 -1.24 2.12 10.31
N LEU A 40 -0.68 3.31 10.58
CA LEU A 40 -1.35 4.60 10.47
C LEU A 40 -0.94 5.35 9.20
N GLU A 41 0.33 5.21 8.80
CA GLU A 41 0.89 5.94 7.67
C GLU A 41 1.79 5.04 6.82
N LEU A 42 1.55 5.12 5.52
CA LEU A 42 2.33 4.46 4.49
C LEU A 42 2.79 5.47 3.44
N GLN A 43 4.10 5.58 3.24
CA GLN A 43 4.69 6.37 2.17
C GLN A 43 5.52 5.49 1.25
N LEU A 44 5.09 5.39 -0.01
CA LEU A 44 5.73 4.65 -1.09
C LEU A 44 5.99 5.57 -2.29
N MET A 45 6.42 6.82 -2.05
CA MET A 45 6.62 7.78 -3.14
C MET A 45 7.79 7.34 -4.03
N GLU A 46 7.71 7.55 -5.34
CA GLU A 46 8.82 7.27 -6.27
C GLU A 46 9.37 5.82 -6.17
N CYS A 47 8.48 4.85 -5.92
CA CYS A 47 8.87 3.44 -5.73
C CYS A 47 8.84 2.58 -7.01
N ASN A 48 8.65 3.19 -8.18
CA ASN A 48 8.42 2.48 -9.45
C ASN A 48 7.27 1.46 -9.39
N LEU A 49 6.29 1.66 -8.50
CA LEU A 49 5.11 0.81 -8.45
C LEU A 49 4.38 0.96 -9.78
N ASN A 50 4.27 -0.14 -10.51
CA ASN A 50 3.49 -0.20 -11.74
C ASN A 50 2.07 -0.63 -11.40
N ASN A 51 1.15 -0.42 -12.35
CA ASN A 51 -0.25 -0.85 -12.34
C ASN A 51 -0.58 -1.81 -11.21
N LEU A 52 -1.43 -1.40 -10.27
CA LEU A 52 -1.93 -2.30 -9.24
C LEU A 52 -2.50 -3.53 -9.95
N ILE A 53 -1.76 -4.63 -9.95
CA ILE A 53 -2.31 -5.92 -10.35
C ILE A 53 -3.23 -6.24 -9.20
N ILE A 54 -4.47 -5.76 -9.33
CA ILE A 54 -5.49 -5.98 -8.34
C ILE A 54 -5.81 -7.46 -8.43
N ASN A 55 -5.11 -8.21 -7.58
CA ASN A 55 -5.45 -9.57 -7.29
C ASN A 55 -6.94 -9.56 -6.89
N PRO A 56 -7.75 -10.52 -7.37
CA PRO A 56 -9.15 -10.67 -6.94
C PRO A 56 -9.33 -10.61 -5.42
N SER A 57 -8.28 -10.94 -4.67
CA SER A 57 -8.24 -10.88 -3.21
C SER A 57 -8.31 -9.47 -2.59
N ILE A 58 -8.20 -8.38 -3.37
CA ILE A 58 -8.25 -7.01 -2.81
C ILE A 58 -9.55 -6.75 -2.04
N GLU A 59 -10.63 -7.41 -2.45
CA GLU A 59 -11.96 -7.26 -1.84
C GLU A 59 -11.98 -7.73 -0.37
N TYR A 60 -11.00 -8.54 0.04
CA TYR A 60 -10.85 -9.08 1.39
C TYR A 60 -9.77 -8.38 2.21
N LEU A 61 -9.05 -7.42 1.63
CA LEU A 61 -8.03 -6.66 2.35
C LEU A 61 -8.68 -5.56 3.19
N ASN A 62 -8.12 -5.35 4.38
CA ASN A 62 -8.59 -4.34 5.31
C ASN A 62 -7.38 -3.64 5.96
N LEU A 63 -7.28 -2.34 5.73
CA LEU A 63 -6.27 -1.44 6.27
C LEU A 63 -6.92 -0.55 7.35
N SER A 64 -7.65 -1.16 8.29
CA SER A 64 -8.59 -0.48 9.19
C SER A 64 -8.02 0.67 10.01
N SER A 65 -6.70 0.74 10.19
CA SER A 65 -6.04 1.78 10.98
C SER A 65 -5.39 2.86 10.11
N LEU A 66 -5.35 2.68 8.79
CA LEU A 66 -4.58 3.54 7.89
C LEU A 66 -5.26 4.89 7.70
N LEU A 67 -4.51 5.95 7.99
CA LEU A 67 -4.94 7.35 7.91
C LEU A 67 -4.30 8.09 6.73
N ILE A 68 -3.08 7.70 6.35
CA ILE A 68 -2.28 8.39 5.33
C ILE A 68 -1.71 7.35 4.37
N LEU A 69 -2.01 7.53 3.08
CA LEU A 69 -1.45 6.75 1.99
C LEU A 69 -0.86 7.68 0.92
N ASP A 70 0.45 7.62 0.74
CA ASP A 70 1.15 8.35 -0.31
C ASP A 70 1.78 7.40 -1.32
N LEU A 71 1.26 7.42 -2.55
CA LEU A 71 1.74 6.68 -3.72
C LEU A 71 2.20 7.63 -4.83
N SER A 72 2.50 8.90 -4.51
CA SER A 72 2.96 9.91 -5.47
C SER A 72 4.22 9.48 -6.23
N GLY A 73 4.37 9.96 -7.47
CA GLY A 73 5.56 9.67 -8.28
C GLY A 73 5.72 8.19 -8.68
N ASN A 74 4.66 7.39 -8.65
CA ASN A 74 4.66 6.02 -9.17
C ASN A 74 4.06 5.91 -10.59
N ASN A 75 4.22 4.74 -11.20
CA ASN A 75 3.75 4.45 -12.56
C ASN A 75 2.33 3.85 -12.57
N ILE A 76 1.44 4.38 -11.71
CA ILE A 76 0.05 3.90 -11.58
C ILE A 76 -0.78 4.55 -12.69
N THR A 77 -0.88 3.87 -13.83
CA THR A 77 -1.64 4.36 -15.01
C THR A 77 -3.02 3.73 -15.15
N SER A 78 -3.27 2.61 -14.45
CA SER A 78 -4.54 1.91 -14.47
C SER A 78 -5.60 2.60 -13.61
N LYS A 79 -6.88 2.43 -13.99
CA LYS A 79 -8.00 2.85 -13.16
C LYS A 79 -8.03 2.01 -11.88
N LEU A 80 -8.02 2.67 -10.72
CA LEU A 80 -8.20 2.01 -9.43
C LEU A 80 -9.62 1.41 -9.32
N PRO A 81 -9.76 0.21 -8.77
CA PRO A 81 -11.06 -0.42 -8.56
C PRO A 81 -11.77 0.29 -7.41
N ASN A 82 -13.10 0.31 -7.42
CA ASN A 82 -13.87 0.96 -6.35
C ASN A 82 -13.50 0.42 -4.95
N HIS A 83 -13.17 -0.87 -4.85
CA HIS A 83 -12.77 -1.50 -3.59
C HIS A 83 -11.48 -0.92 -2.99
N PHE A 84 -10.60 -0.31 -3.80
CA PHE A 84 -9.39 0.34 -3.29
C PHE A 84 -9.72 1.46 -2.30
N PHE A 85 -10.78 2.22 -2.58
CA PHE A 85 -11.25 3.29 -1.71
C PHE A 85 -12.01 2.78 -0.48
N ASN A 86 -12.34 1.48 -0.44
CA ASN A 86 -13.00 0.83 0.69
C ASN A 86 -12.02 0.04 1.56
N LEU A 87 -10.70 0.13 1.31
CA LEU A 87 -9.68 -0.56 2.11
C LEU A 87 -9.60 -0.04 3.54
N THR A 88 -10.01 1.21 3.76
CA THR A 88 -10.07 1.85 5.08
C THR A 88 -11.20 2.86 5.06
N ASN A 89 -11.88 3.02 6.20
CA ASN A 89 -12.88 4.07 6.38
C ASN A 89 -12.31 5.34 7.00
N ASP A 90 -11.06 5.30 7.47
CA ASP A 90 -10.44 6.34 8.28
C ASP A 90 -9.38 7.16 7.49
N LEU A 91 -9.27 6.95 6.17
CA LEU A 91 -8.29 7.63 5.34
C LEU A 91 -8.52 9.15 5.33
N THR A 92 -7.52 9.89 5.76
CA THR A 92 -7.52 11.36 5.82
C THR A 92 -6.68 12.00 4.71
N TYR A 93 -5.71 11.26 4.18
CA TYR A 93 -4.84 11.70 3.10
C TYR A 93 -4.59 10.57 2.10
N LEU A 94 -4.75 10.89 0.82
CA LEU A 94 -4.44 10.03 -0.30
C LEU A 94 -3.75 10.86 -1.39
N ASP A 95 -2.52 10.48 -1.75
CA ASP A 95 -1.87 10.97 -2.95
C ASP A 95 -1.52 9.82 -3.89
N LEU A 96 -1.78 10.06 -5.18
CA LEU A 96 -1.59 9.11 -6.28
C LEU A 96 -0.79 9.73 -7.44
N ARG A 97 -0.43 11.02 -7.36
CA ARG A 97 0.13 11.79 -8.49
C ARG A 97 1.64 11.89 -8.46
#